data_AF-A0A955SGY2-F1
#
_entry.id   AF-A0A955SGY2-F1
#
_cell.length_a   1.000
_cell.length_b   1.000
_cell.length_c   1.000
_cell.angle_alpha   90.00
_cell.angle_beta   90.00
_cell.angle_gamma   90.00
#
_symmetry.space_group_name_H-M   'P 1'
#
loop_
_entity.id
_entity.type
_entity.pdbx_description
1 polymer ?
#
loop_
_entity_poly.entity_id
_entity_poly.type
_entity_poly.pdbx_seq_one_letter_code
_entity_poly.pdbx_strand_id
1 'polypeptide(L)'
;MEESPLKPKVRTDLTVNPIEQDGQRILLIEDPLGIIAEPLAVTEVGGLILSLLDGERTAEDIEGYFGEVVRGEVPTGFVAEQIQQIASLGLLEDEDYHLKREEVLGTYKASTSRPPSHAGSAYVEDRDLLTSWMEEILGPSEDTSQSITAPRILVAPHIDFRVNTHTYASAYKRIRGCEYDRVVLMGTGHSILEGVYSPTAKNFSTPLGETPTDRAAIEALLSTDHGVVGTYDFPHKSEHALEFQLIFLQHVLGPGNFELVPILSGSVHAWLQSHQRLGQVEEVQSFLESLREIIQAPDRKTLVVAGVDFSHVGLRFSHSVPATLMLEETRSHD
;
A
#
# COMPACT_ATOMS: atom_id res chain seq x y z
N MET A 1 -8.59 -10.73 45.16
CA MET A 1 -9.47 -10.32 44.06
C MET A 1 -9.26 -11.36 42.99
N GLU A 2 -10.30 -12.12 42.65
CA GLU A 2 -10.24 -13.01 41.48
C GLU A 2 -10.09 -12.10 40.26
N GLU A 3 -8.97 -12.21 39.54
CA GLU A 3 -8.82 -11.55 38.25
C GLU A 3 -9.94 -12.03 37.34
N SER A 4 -10.63 -11.10 36.68
CA SER A 4 -11.62 -11.47 35.69
C SER A 4 -10.95 -12.30 34.59
N PRO A 5 -11.61 -13.37 34.09
CA PRO A 5 -11.01 -14.25 33.10
C PRO A 5 -10.63 -13.45 31.84
N LEU A 6 -9.44 -13.72 31.31
CA LEU A 6 -8.87 -13.03 30.16
C LEU A 6 -9.79 -13.22 28.93
N LYS A 7 -10.08 -12.10 28.25
CA LYS A 7 -10.82 -12.07 26.99
C LYS A 7 -9.89 -11.60 25.87
N PRO A 8 -9.19 -12.51 25.18
CA PRO A 8 -8.22 -12.14 24.15
C PRO A 8 -8.93 -11.55 22.93
N LYS A 9 -8.25 -10.61 22.28
CA LYS A 9 -8.70 -9.96 21.05
C LYS A 9 -7.60 -10.01 20.00
N VAL A 10 -7.92 -10.41 18.76
CA VAL A 10 -6.98 -10.31 17.64
C VAL A 10 -6.86 -8.86 17.20
N ARG A 11 -5.63 -8.47 16.85
CA ARG A 11 -5.32 -7.22 16.16
C ARG A 11 -6.19 -7.02 14.92
N THR A 12 -6.78 -5.83 14.80
CA THR A 12 -7.66 -5.49 13.65
C THR A 12 -6.91 -4.93 12.45
N ASP A 13 -5.61 -4.64 12.61
CA ASP A 13 -4.73 -4.08 11.58
C ASP A 13 -4.01 -5.14 10.75
N LEU A 14 -4.21 -6.43 11.04
CA LEU A 14 -3.64 -7.54 10.28
C LEU A 14 -4.38 -7.75 8.95
N THR A 15 -3.61 -8.11 7.91
CA THR A 15 -4.17 -8.52 6.62
C THR A 15 -4.22 -10.04 6.55
N VAL A 16 -5.34 -10.61 6.10
CA VAL A 16 -5.52 -12.06 6.00
C VAL A 16 -5.87 -12.45 4.58
N ASN A 17 -4.99 -13.21 3.93
CA ASN A 17 -5.09 -13.61 2.54
C ASN A 17 -5.17 -15.14 2.42
N PRO A 18 -6.23 -15.71 1.81
CA PRO A 18 -6.28 -17.15 1.55
C PRO A 18 -5.31 -17.52 0.43
N ILE A 19 -4.46 -18.52 0.66
CA ILE A 19 -3.53 -19.06 -0.33
C ILE A 19 -3.67 -20.58 -0.41
N GLU A 20 -3.24 -21.15 -1.54
CA GLU A 20 -3.15 -22.59 -1.75
C GLU A 20 -1.67 -23.00 -1.69
N GLN A 21 -1.34 -23.86 -0.72
CA GLN A 21 0.00 -24.39 -0.54
C GLN A 21 -0.09 -25.90 -0.41
N ASP A 22 0.65 -26.63 -1.25
CA ASP A 22 0.66 -28.10 -1.30
C ASP A 22 -0.75 -28.75 -1.42
N GLY A 23 -1.66 -28.07 -2.13
CA GLY A 23 -3.06 -28.51 -2.31
C GLY A 23 -3.96 -28.31 -1.09
N GLN A 24 -3.48 -27.61 -0.06
CA GLN A 24 -4.25 -27.21 1.11
C GLN A 24 -4.52 -25.71 1.09
N ARG A 25 -5.72 -25.31 1.52
CA ARG A 25 -6.05 -23.90 1.78
C ARG A 25 -5.52 -23.51 3.15
N ILE A 26 -4.73 -22.45 3.17
CA ILE A 26 -4.21 -21.83 4.38
C ILE A 26 -4.48 -20.32 4.32
N LEU A 27 -4.48 -19.67 5.47
CA LEU A 27 -4.58 -18.23 5.61
C LEU A 27 -3.18 -17.67 5.87
N LEU A 28 -2.71 -16.82 4.98
CA LEU A 28 -1.50 -16.04 5.18
C LEU A 28 -1.87 -14.76 5.92
N ILE A 29 -1.28 -14.54 7.09
CA ILE A 29 -1.44 -13.34 7.90
C ILE A 29 -0.22 -12.45 7.70
N GLU A 30 -0.46 -11.23 7.27
CA GLU A 30 0.56 -10.21 7.07
C GLU A 30 0.34 -9.07 8.07
N ASP A 31 1.44 -8.51 8.57
CA ASP A 31 1.42 -7.40 9.52
C ASP A 31 1.92 -6.12 8.82
N PRO A 32 1.01 -5.20 8.44
CA PRO A 32 1.37 -3.96 7.78
C PRO A 32 2.25 -3.04 8.64
N LEU A 33 2.22 -3.17 9.97
CA LEU A 33 3.08 -2.41 10.87
C LEU A 33 4.52 -2.96 10.85
N GLY A 34 4.67 -4.28 10.62
CA GLY A 34 5.93 -5.00 10.72
C GLY A 34 6.36 -5.28 12.16
N ILE A 35 5.40 -5.43 13.07
CA ILE A 35 5.64 -5.87 14.46
C ILE A 35 5.98 -7.37 14.47
N ILE A 36 5.31 -8.13 13.62
CA ILE A 36 5.62 -9.54 13.32
C ILE A 36 6.68 -9.57 12.21
N ALA A 37 7.76 -10.34 12.42
CA ALA A 37 8.92 -10.34 11.54
C ALA A 37 8.65 -10.96 10.16
N GLU A 38 7.82 -11.99 10.09
CA GLU A 38 7.51 -12.72 8.86
C GLU A 38 6.00 -13.00 8.77
N PRO A 39 5.43 -13.09 7.55
CA PRO A 39 4.05 -13.53 7.36
C PRO A 39 3.80 -14.90 8.00
N LEU A 40 2.65 -15.06 8.65
CA LEU A 40 2.29 -16.28 9.36
C LEU A 40 1.29 -17.10 8.55
N ALA A 41 1.60 -18.37 8.32
CA ALA A 41 0.68 -19.33 7.73
C ALA A 41 -0.18 -19.99 8.81
N VAL A 42 -1.50 -19.84 8.70
CA VAL A 42 -2.48 -20.38 9.64
C VAL A 42 -3.42 -21.33 8.91
N THR A 43 -3.72 -22.48 9.51
CA THR A 43 -4.70 -23.44 8.97
C THR A 43 -6.12 -22.86 9.05
N GLU A 44 -7.09 -23.43 8.33
CA GLU A 44 -8.49 -23.00 8.43
C GLU A 44 -9.02 -23.08 9.87
N VAL A 45 -8.64 -24.11 10.64
CA VAL A 45 -9.01 -24.25 12.05
C VAL A 45 -8.39 -23.14 12.90
N GLY A 46 -7.12 -22.81 12.68
CA GLY A 46 -6.48 -21.68 13.35
C GLY A 46 -7.16 -20.34 13.00
N GLY A 47 -7.59 -20.18 11.74
CA GLY A 47 -8.38 -19.04 11.30
C GLY A 47 -9.72 -18.90 12.03
N LEU A 48 -10.41 -20.02 12.27
CA LEU A 48 -11.63 -20.03 13.08
C LEU A 48 -11.35 -19.62 14.53
N ILE A 49 -10.29 -20.14 15.15
CA ILE A 49 -9.90 -19.74 16.50
C ILE A 49 -9.65 -18.23 16.54
N LEU A 50 -8.83 -17.69 15.63
CA LEU A 50 -8.56 -16.26 15.53
C LEU A 50 -9.85 -15.44 15.40
N SER A 51 -10.81 -15.90 14.58
CA SER A 51 -12.09 -15.20 14.40
C SER A 51 -12.96 -15.12 15.66
N LEU A 52 -12.72 -15.99 16.66
CA LEU A 52 -13.46 -16.04 17.92
C LEU A 52 -12.79 -15.24 19.05
N LEU A 53 -11.52 -14.86 18.90
CA LEU A 53 -10.79 -13.99 19.84
C LEU A 53 -11.13 -12.52 19.52
N ASP A 54 -12.32 -12.09 19.90
CA ASP A 54 -12.87 -10.76 19.59
C ASP A 54 -12.86 -9.79 20.80
N GLY A 55 -12.30 -10.22 21.93
CA GLY A 55 -12.33 -9.48 23.19
C GLY A 55 -13.59 -9.67 24.02
N GLU A 56 -14.56 -10.47 23.55
CA GLU A 56 -15.83 -10.71 24.26
C GLU A 56 -15.88 -12.09 24.92
N ARG A 57 -15.13 -13.07 24.39
CA ARG A 57 -15.12 -14.47 24.84
C ARG A 57 -13.87 -14.83 25.64
N THR A 58 -14.06 -15.71 26.63
CA THR A 58 -12.97 -16.38 27.36
C THR A 58 -12.52 -17.65 26.64
N ALA A 59 -11.41 -18.25 27.07
CA ALA A 59 -10.98 -19.55 26.56
C ALA A 59 -12.05 -20.64 26.77
N GLU A 60 -12.73 -20.64 27.91
CA GLU A 60 -13.79 -21.60 28.24
C GLU A 60 -15.01 -21.43 27.32
N ASP A 61 -15.40 -20.20 26.99
CA ASP A 61 -16.50 -19.91 26.05
C ASP A 61 -16.19 -20.49 24.65
N ILE A 62 -14.92 -20.36 24.22
CA ILE A 62 -14.46 -20.83 22.92
C ILE A 62 -14.36 -22.37 22.91
N GLU A 63 -13.87 -23.00 23.98
CA GLU A 63 -13.89 -24.46 24.13
C GLU A 63 -15.31 -25.01 24.05
N GLY A 64 -16.27 -24.35 24.73
CA GLY A 64 -17.69 -24.68 24.63
C GLY A 64 -18.21 -24.61 23.19
N TYR A 65 -17.87 -23.55 22.46
CA TYR A 65 -18.25 -23.40 21.05
C TYR A 65 -17.71 -24.53 20.17
N PHE A 66 -16.42 -24.87 20.29
CA PHE A 66 -15.84 -25.96 19.51
C PHE A 66 -16.44 -27.33 19.89
N GLY A 67 -16.77 -27.57 21.16
CA GLY A 67 -17.43 -28.80 21.59
C GLY A 67 -18.85 -28.98 21.02
N GLU A 68 -19.57 -27.89 20.75
CA GLU A 68 -20.90 -27.94 20.11
C GLU A 68 -20.82 -28.10 18.58
N VAL A 69 -19.85 -27.44 17.95
CA VAL A 69 -19.73 -27.34 16.48
C VAL A 69 -18.93 -28.50 15.88
N VAL A 70 -17.81 -28.85 16.50
CA VAL A 70 -16.97 -29.98 16.11
C VAL A 70 -17.45 -31.16 16.95
N ARG A 71 -18.13 -32.14 16.34
CA ARG A 71 -18.64 -33.35 17.02
C ARG A 71 -17.50 -34.27 17.51
N GLY A 72 -16.64 -33.77 18.39
CA GLY A 72 -15.48 -34.42 18.96
C GLY A 72 -15.10 -33.77 20.30
N GLU A 73 -14.40 -34.51 21.15
CA GLU A 73 -13.89 -34.00 22.42
C GLU A 73 -12.70 -33.07 22.15
N VAL A 74 -12.88 -31.76 22.36
CA VAL A 74 -11.75 -30.82 22.43
C VAL A 74 -11.05 -31.07 23.78
N PRO A 75 -9.74 -31.37 23.79
CA PRO A 75 -9.01 -31.57 25.04
C PRO A 75 -9.11 -30.32 25.93
N THR A 76 -9.36 -30.51 27.22
CA THR A 76 -9.38 -29.41 28.19
C THR A 76 -8.07 -28.63 28.14
N GLY A 77 -8.13 -27.31 27.99
CA GLY A 77 -6.96 -26.44 27.92
C GLY A 77 -6.36 -26.28 26.52
N PHE A 78 -6.86 -26.99 25.51
CA PHE A 78 -6.39 -26.86 24.12
C PHE A 78 -6.51 -25.42 23.61
N VAL A 79 -7.63 -24.75 23.87
CA VAL A 79 -7.82 -23.37 23.40
C VAL A 79 -6.91 -22.41 24.16
N ALA A 80 -6.71 -22.64 25.47
CA ALA A 80 -5.79 -21.83 26.26
C ALA A 80 -4.33 -21.94 25.74
N GLU A 81 -3.88 -23.14 25.37
CA GLU A 81 -2.57 -23.36 24.73
C GLU A 81 -2.49 -22.62 23.38
N GLN A 82 -3.52 -22.71 22.55
CA GLN A 82 -3.56 -21.98 21.28
C GLN A 82 -3.53 -20.46 21.47
N ILE A 83 -4.25 -19.92 22.47
CA ILE A 83 -4.23 -18.48 22.78
C ILE A 83 -2.82 -18.03 23.18
N GLN A 84 -2.12 -18.81 24.02
CA GLN A 84 -0.74 -18.49 24.40
C GLN A 84 0.20 -18.50 23.19
N GLN A 85 0.03 -19.47 22.29
CA GLN A 85 0.80 -19.50 21.04
C GLN A 85 0.50 -18.27 20.17
N ILE A 86 -0.77 -17.91 19.98
CA ILE A 86 -1.22 -16.74 19.21
C ILE A 86 -0.66 -15.43 19.83
N ALA A 87 -0.68 -15.31 21.15
CA ALA A 87 -0.08 -14.19 21.87
C ALA A 87 1.43 -14.09 21.61
N SER A 88 2.15 -15.22 21.70
CA SER A 88 3.60 -15.26 21.44
C SER A 88 3.98 -14.90 20.00
N LEU A 89 3.04 -15.02 19.06
CA LEU A 89 3.19 -14.63 17.66
C LEU A 89 2.89 -13.14 17.41
N GLY A 90 2.47 -12.38 18.43
CA GLY A 90 2.15 -10.94 18.30
C GLY A 90 0.85 -10.66 17.56
N LEU A 91 -0.07 -11.63 17.53
CA LEU A 91 -1.36 -11.53 16.84
C LEU A 91 -2.48 -10.91 17.71
N LEU A 92 -2.28 -10.85 19.02
CA LEU A 92 -3.28 -10.30 19.95
C LEU A 92 -3.08 -8.79 20.16
N GLU A 93 -4.19 -8.10 20.40
CA GLU A 93 -4.22 -6.73 20.91
C GLU A 93 -3.99 -6.77 22.42
N ASP A 94 -2.73 -6.86 22.82
CA ASP A 94 -2.26 -6.84 24.20
C ASP A 94 -1.32 -5.65 24.51
N GLU A 95 -0.83 -5.56 25.74
CA GLU A 95 0.07 -4.48 26.17
C GLU A 95 1.37 -4.44 25.36
N ASP A 96 1.92 -5.61 25.01
CA ASP A 96 3.14 -5.73 24.20
C ASP A 96 2.92 -5.21 22.78
N TYR A 97 1.78 -5.55 22.15
CA TYR A 97 1.37 -4.98 20.87
C TYR A 97 1.28 -3.45 20.92
N HIS A 98 0.62 -2.88 21.94
CA HIS A 98 0.48 -1.42 22.03
C HIS A 98 1.83 -0.71 22.16
N LEU A 99 2.73 -1.23 23.01
CA LEU A 99 4.09 -0.69 23.16
C LEU A 99 4.87 -0.75 21.85
N LYS A 100 4.91 -1.91 21.19
CA LYS A 100 5.61 -2.07 19.90
C LYS A 100 5.00 -1.21 18.79
N ARG A 101 3.68 -1.08 18.77
CA ARG A 101 2.98 -0.20 17.82
C ARG A 101 3.38 1.25 18.03
N GLU A 102 3.39 1.75 19.26
CA GLU A 102 3.83 3.12 19.54
C GLU A 102 5.30 3.34 19.14
N GLU A 103 6.17 2.37 19.39
CA GLU A 103 7.58 2.41 18.97
C GLU A 103 7.72 2.48 17.45
N VAL A 104 7.04 1.59 16.71
CA VAL A 104 7.10 1.55 15.24
C VAL A 104 6.55 2.84 14.63
N LEU A 105 5.38 3.31 15.10
CA LEU A 105 4.78 4.55 14.62
C LEU A 105 5.65 5.75 14.97
N GLY A 106 6.19 5.82 16.19
CA GLY A 106 7.07 6.88 16.66
C GLY A 106 8.37 6.95 15.86
N THR A 107 9.00 5.80 15.62
CA THR A 107 10.23 5.67 14.83
C THR A 107 9.99 6.14 13.40
N TYR A 108 8.92 5.65 12.76
CA TYR A 108 8.60 6.08 11.40
C TYR A 108 8.27 7.57 11.34
N LYS A 109 7.47 8.09 12.27
CA LYS A 109 7.12 9.51 12.36
C LYS A 109 8.35 10.40 12.48
N ALA A 110 9.34 10.01 13.30
CA ALA A 110 10.58 10.74 13.48
C ALA A 110 11.55 10.66 12.28
N SER A 111 11.39 9.66 11.40
CA SER A 111 12.24 9.53 10.20
C SER A 111 12.02 10.66 9.20
N THR A 112 13.09 11.12 8.55
CA THR A 112 13.03 12.06 7.42
C THR A 112 13.01 11.38 6.06
N SER A 113 13.15 10.05 6.03
CA SER A 113 13.24 9.25 4.80
C SER A 113 12.32 8.02 4.88
N ARG A 114 11.70 7.68 3.77
CA ARG A 114 10.95 6.45 3.51
C ARG A 114 11.92 5.45 2.86
N PRO A 115 12.34 4.39 3.56
CA PRO A 115 13.18 3.35 2.98
C PRO A 115 12.43 2.57 1.89
N PRO A 116 13.13 1.86 0.99
CA PRO A 116 12.48 0.96 0.05
C PRO A 116 11.89 -0.23 0.81
N SER A 117 10.59 -0.47 0.67
CA SER A 117 9.92 -1.58 1.38
C SER A 117 9.77 -2.83 0.51
N HIS A 118 10.05 -2.72 -0.80
CA HIS A 118 9.89 -3.81 -1.77
C HIS A 118 11.20 -4.23 -2.46
N ALA A 119 12.33 -3.65 -2.05
CA ALA A 119 13.65 -4.15 -2.44
C ALA A 119 13.87 -5.55 -1.86
N GLY A 120 14.41 -6.46 -2.68
CA GLY A 120 14.60 -7.88 -2.35
C GLY A 120 13.36 -8.76 -2.59
N SER A 121 12.15 -8.19 -2.62
CA SER A 121 10.90 -8.95 -2.81
C SER A 121 10.26 -8.74 -4.19
N ALA A 122 10.06 -7.48 -4.61
CA ALA A 122 9.47 -7.14 -5.91
C ALA A 122 10.53 -6.80 -6.97
N TYR A 123 11.68 -6.27 -6.54
CA TYR A 123 12.82 -5.95 -7.39
C TYR A 123 14.14 -6.17 -6.64
N VAL A 124 15.25 -6.29 -7.35
CA VAL A 124 16.56 -6.59 -6.75
C VAL A 124 17.09 -5.41 -5.91
N GLU A 125 17.66 -5.73 -4.74
CA GLU A 125 18.21 -4.72 -3.81
C GLU A 125 19.58 -4.16 -4.24
N ASP A 126 20.31 -4.91 -5.07
CA ASP A 126 21.61 -4.48 -5.58
C ASP A 126 21.43 -3.42 -6.68
N ARG A 127 22.13 -2.29 -6.53
CA ARG A 127 22.02 -1.14 -7.42
C ARG A 127 22.38 -1.45 -8.87
N ASP A 128 23.47 -2.21 -9.08
CA ASP A 128 24.00 -2.46 -10.43
C ASP A 128 23.11 -3.47 -11.16
N LEU A 129 22.62 -4.48 -10.44
CA LEU A 129 21.63 -5.43 -10.95
C LEU A 129 20.31 -4.72 -11.26
N LEU A 130 19.83 -3.82 -10.40
CA LEU A 130 18.60 -3.06 -10.62
C LEU A 130 18.74 -2.16 -11.86
N THR A 131 19.88 -1.48 -11.99
CA THR A 131 20.16 -0.62 -13.15
C THR A 131 20.17 -1.43 -14.44
N SER A 132 20.82 -2.60 -14.43
CA SER A 132 20.87 -3.49 -15.60
C SER A 132 19.48 -4.01 -15.98
N TRP A 133 18.68 -4.39 -14.99
CA TRP A 133 17.31 -4.86 -15.19
C TRP A 133 16.38 -3.77 -15.73
N MET A 134 16.53 -2.53 -15.25
CA MET A 134 15.79 -1.38 -15.79
C MET A 134 16.15 -1.10 -17.25
N GLU A 135 17.44 -1.17 -17.63
CA GLU A 135 17.85 -1.04 -19.04
C GLU A 135 17.33 -2.19 -19.90
N GLU A 136 17.24 -3.42 -19.37
CA GLU A 136 16.62 -4.55 -20.09
C GLU A 136 15.13 -4.29 -20.36
N ILE A 137 14.39 -3.86 -19.33
CA ILE A 137 12.95 -3.54 -19.45
C ILE A 137 12.74 -2.37 -20.43
N LEU A 138 13.52 -1.30 -20.30
CA LEU A 138 13.38 -0.10 -21.13
C LEU A 138 14.00 -0.28 -22.51
N GLY A 139 14.86 -1.27 -22.72
CA GLY A 139 15.55 -1.51 -23.97
C GLY A 139 16.42 -0.31 -24.44
N PRO A 140 16.92 -0.36 -25.68
CA PRO A 140 17.75 0.70 -26.21
C PRO A 140 16.98 2.02 -26.26
N SER A 141 17.68 3.12 -26.01
CA SER A 141 17.17 4.45 -26.35
C SER A 141 17.01 4.50 -27.85
N GLU A 142 15.77 4.53 -28.34
CA GLU A 142 15.53 4.82 -29.74
C GLU A 142 15.98 6.25 -30.00
N ASP A 143 16.74 6.45 -31.08
CA ASP A 143 17.21 7.76 -31.53
C ASP A 143 15.99 8.50 -32.10
N THR A 144 15.11 8.99 -31.22
CA THR A 144 13.91 9.71 -31.63
C THR A 144 14.33 11.11 -32.06
N SER A 145 14.80 11.22 -33.29
CA SER A 145 14.94 12.48 -34.04
C SER A 145 13.59 13.22 -34.21
N GLN A 146 12.50 12.65 -33.69
CA GLN A 146 11.23 13.31 -33.52
C GLN A 146 11.26 14.09 -32.20
N SER A 147 11.06 15.41 -32.28
CA SER A 147 10.76 16.27 -31.14
C SER A 147 9.50 15.75 -30.42
N ILE A 148 9.68 14.82 -29.48
CA ILE A 148 8.61 14.41 -28.58
C ILE A 148 8.42 15.56 -27.60
N THR A 149 7.25 16.20 -27.65
CA THR A 149 6.85 17.17 -26.63
C THR A 149 6.89 16.46 -25.28
N ALA A 150 7.73 16.95 -24.36
CA ALA A 150 7.84 16.39 -23.02
C ALA A 150 6.44 16.31 -22.37
N PRO A 151 5.96 15.11 -21.98
CA PRO A 151 4.61 14.97 -21.45
C PRO A 151 4.49 15.69 -20.11
N ARG A 152 3.29 16.20 -19.83
CA ARG A 152 2.95 16.78 -18.51
C ARG A 152 2.32 15.78 -17.56
N ILE A 153 1.76 14.70 -18.10
CA ILE A 153 1.07 13.65 -17.34
C ILE A 153 1.52 12.30 -17.90
N LEU A 154 1.87 11.38 -17.01
CA LEU A 154 2.17 10.00 -17.30
C LEU A 154 1.28 9.12 -16.41
N VAL A 155 0.66 8.12 -17.01
CA VAL A 155 -0.14 7.11 -16.30
C VAL A 155 0.50 5.76 -16.57
N ALA A 156 0.78 5.02 -15.51
CA ALA A 156 1.38 3.69 -15.57
C ALA A 156 0.75 2.81 -14.48
N PRO A 157 0.72 1.49 -14.68
CA PRO A 157 0.22 0.57 -13.65
C PRO A 157 1.10 0.64 -12.40
N HIS A 158 0.57 0.16 -11.27
CA HIS A 158 1.36 -0.16 -10.09
C HIS A 158 1.42 -1.66 -9.79
N ILE A 159 0.90 -2.51 -10.68
CA ILE A 159 0.97 -3.95 -10.55
C ILE A 159 2.42 -4.48 -10.41
N ASP A 160 2.57 -5.57 -9.68
CA ASP A 160 3.84 -6.27 -9.51
C ASP A 160 4.59 -6.49 -10.85
N PHE A 161 5.89 -6.20 -10.85
CA PHE A 161 6.72 -6.29 -12.05
C PHE A 161 6.76 -7.69 -12.66
N ARG A 162 6.57 -8.75 -11.87
CA ARG A 162 6.49 -10.13 -12.36
C ARG A 162 5.29 -10.35 -13.28
N VAL A 163 4.27 -9.50 -13.20
CA VAL A 163 3.07 -9.57 -14.04
C VAL A 163 3.25 -8.79 -15.34
N ASN A 164 3.74 -7.55 -15.26
CA ASN A 164 3.82 -6.69 -16.45
C ASN A 164 4.88 -5.60 -16.33
N THR A 165 6.03 -5.79 -16.97
CA THR A 165 7.05 -4.74 -17.15
C THR A 165 6.89 -3.95 -18.44
N HIS A 166 6.24 -4.52 -19.46
CA HIS A 166 6.11 -3.91 -20.79
C HIS A 166 5.31 -2.60 -20.76
N THR A 167 4.22 -2.54 -19.99
CA THR A 167 3.42 -1.31 -19.88
C THR A 167 4.20 -0.19 -19.21
N TYR A 168 4.97 -0.48 -18.15
CA TYR A 168 5.90 0.49 -17.57
C TYR A 168 6.90 0.99 -18.60
N ALA A 169 7.56 0.07 -19.33
CA ALA A 169 8.54 0.43 -20.34
C ALA A 169 7.95 1.38 -21.41
N SER A 170 6.74 1.07 -21.89
CA SER A 170 6.05 1.90 -22.88
C SER A 170 5.74 3.31 -22.37
N ALA A 171 5.46 3.49 -21.07
CA ALA A 171 5.22 4.80 -20.48
C ALA A 171 6.54 5.56 -20.25
N TYR A 172 7.49 4.95 -19.56
CA TYR A 172 8.70 5.62 -19.08
C TYR A 172 9.74 5.93 -20.18
N LYS A 173 9.76 5.16 -21.28
CA LYS A 173 10.56 5.52 -22.47
C LYS A 173 10.24 6.92 -23.00
N ARG A 174 9.01 7.43 -22.78
CA ARG A 174 8.54 8.70 -23.37
C ARG A 174 9.08 9.93 -22.64
N ILE A 175 9.62 9.72 -21.44
CA ILE A 175 10.27 10.78 -20.65
C ILE A 175 11.79 10.60 -20.55
N ARG A 176 12.37 9.58 -21.20
CA ARG A 176 13.83 9.42 -21.25
C ARG A 176 14.44 10.64 -21.94
N GLY A 177 15.43 11.28 -21.29
CA GLY A 177 16.06 12.51 -21.79
C GLY A 177 15.22 13.78 -21.63
N CYS A 178 14.04 13.70 -20.99
CA CYS A 178 13.33 14.90 -20.55
C CYS A 178 13.89 15.36 -19.19
N GLU A 179 13.82 16.67 -18.96
CA GLU A 179 14.14 17.28 -17.66
C GLU A 179 12.85 17.76 -16.99
N TYR A 180 12.74 17.61 -15.66
CA TYR A 180 11.62 18.11 -14.85
C TYR A 180 12.17 18.58 -13.51
N ASP A 181 11.66 19.70 -12.99
CA ASP A 181 12.06 20.21 -11.67
C ASP A 181 11.28 19.50 -10.55
N ARG A 182 10.03 19.12 -10.84
CA ARG A 182 9.09 18.53 -9.88
C ARG A 182 8.36 17.34 -10.50
N VAL A 183 8.22 16.27 -9.75
CA VAL A 183 7.33 15.15 -10.07
C VAL A 183 6.26 15.05 -8.98
N VAL A 184 5.01 15.34 -9.35
CA VAL A 184 3.85 15.00 -8.53
C VAL A 184 3.53 13.53 -8.77
N LEU A 185 3.75 12.69 -7.76
CA LEU A 185 3.61 11.24 -7.87
C LEU A 185 2.40 10.80 -7.05
N MET A 186 1.35 10.37 -7.74
CA MET A 186 0.10 9.91 -7.17
C MET A 186 -0.05 8.41 -7.34
N GLY A 187 -0.62 7.74 -6.34
CA GLY A 187 -0.86 6.30 -6.37
C GLY A 187 -1.87 5.88 -5.32
N THR A 188 -2.42 4.68 -5.49
CA THR A 188 -3.39 4.13 -4.53
C THR A 188 -2.75 3.93 -3.16
N GLY A 189 -3.41 4.41 -2.11
CA GLY A 189 -3.06 4.11 -0.72
C GLY A 189 -3.95 3.01 -0.18
N HIS A 190 -3.50 1.75 -0.28
CA HIS A 190 -4.27 0.56 0.09
C HIS A 190 -4.57 0.49 1.59
N SER A 191 -3.71 1.09 2.41
CA SER A 191 -3.77 1.08 3.88
C SER A 191 -4.17 2.42 4.50
N ILE A 192 -4.63 3.40 3.70
CA ILE A 192 -5.15 4.66 4.24
C ILE A 192 -6.46 4.39 4.98
N LEU A 193 -6.49 4.73 6.27
CA LEU A 193 -7.67 4.60 7.14
C LEU A 193 -8.30 5.94 7.51
N GLU A 194 -7.56 7.05 7.36
CA GLU A 194 -8.01 8.40 7.69
C GLU A 194 -7.76 9.34 6.52
N GLY A 195 -8.76 10.17 6.21
CA GLY A 195 -8.74 11.03 5.03
C GLY A 195 -8.71 10.23 3.73
N VAL A 196 -8.35 10.93 2.66
CA VAL A 196 -8.24 10.39 1.29
C VAL A 196 -6.85 10.59 0.77
N TYR A 197 -6.29 11.76 1.01
CA TYR A 197 -4.98 12.11 0.54
C TYR A 197 -4.00 11.98 1.69
N SER A 198 -2.85 11.36 1.43
CA SER A 198 -1.74 11.33 2.35
C SER A 198 -0.51 11.84 1.60
N PRO A 199 -0.25 13.16 1.58
CA PRO A 199 1.03 13.71 1.17
C PRO A 199 2.07 13.49 2.27
N THR A 200 3.35 13.30 1.91
CA THR A 200 4.45 13.16 2.89
C THR A 200 5.66 14.01 2.53
N ALA A 201 6.30 14.57 3.57
CA ALA A 201 7.55 15.32 3.45
C ALA A 201 8.80 14.44 3.61
N LYS A 202 8.64 13.12 3.77
CA LYS A 202 9.76 12.17 3.88
C LYS A 202 10.38 11.97 2.50
N ASN A 203 11.71 12.07 2.40
CA ASN A 203 12.44 11.73 1.18
C ASN A 203 12.24 10.25 0.83
N PHE A 204 12.30 9.86 -0.44
CA PHE A 204 12.14 8.46 -0.81
C PHE A 204 13.48 7.86 -1.18
N SER A 205 13.84 6.76 -0.54
CA SER A 205 15.06 6.01 -0.83
C SER A 205 14.74 4.74 -1.62
N THR A 206 15.58 4.43 -2.61
CA THR A 206 15.64 3.14 -3.30
C THR A 206 17.11 2.73 -3.48
N PRO A 207 17.42 1.52 -3.97
CA PRO A 207 18.80 1.17 -4.33
C PRO A 207 19.45 2.09 -5.38
N LEU A 208 18.65 2.81 -6.20
CA LEU A 208 19.18 3.76 -7.19
C LEU A 208 19.60 5.10 -6.56
N GLY A 209 19.08 5.44 -5.38
CA GLY A 209 19.40 6.66 -4.65
C GLY A 209 18.23 7.24 -3.86
N GLU A 210 18.47 8.36 -3.18
CA GLU A 210 17.42 9.14 -2.51
C GLU A 210 16.87 10.23 -3.44
N THR A 211 15.55 10.40 -3.44
CA THR A 211 14.86 11.51 -4.09
C THR A 211 14.29 12.44 -3.03
N PRO A 212 14.72 13.73 -2.98
CA PRO A 212 14.20 14.70 -2.03
C PRO A 212 12.73 15.05 -2.34
N THR A 213 11.95 15.35 -1.31
CA THR A 213 10.61 15.90 -1.50
C THR A 213 10.63 17.41 -1.60
N ASP A 214 9.70 17.95 -2.39
CA ASP A 214 9.40 19.37 -2.38
C ASP A 214 8.56 19.69 -1.14
N ARG A 215 9.26 20.07 -0.07
CA ARG A 215 8.65 20.36 1.22
C ARG A 215 7.65 21.51 1.18
N ALA A 216 7.90 22.53 0.35
CA ALA A 216 7.01 23.68 0.25
C ALA A 216 5.67 23.30 -0.40
N ALA A 217 5.72 22.50 -1.47
CA ALA A 217 4.50 21.94 -2.08
C ALA A 217 3.76 21.01 -1.11
N ILE A 218 4.47 20.17 -0.37
CA ILE A 218 3.85 19.28 0.61
C ILE A 218 3.21 20.06 1.76
N GLU A 219 3.87 21.09 2.29
CA GLU A 219 3.31 21.96 3.33
C GLU A 219 2.04 22.68 2.84
N ALA A 220 2.04 23.16 1.59
CA ALA A 220 0.84 23.74 0.98
C ALA A 220 -0.32 22.74 0.89
N LEU A 221 -0.07 21.47 0.55
CA LEU A 221 -1.09 20.41 0.53
C LEU A 221 -1.56 20.03 1.94
N LEU A 222 -0.65 19.98 2.92
CA LEU A 222 -1.01 19.68 4.31
C LEU A 222 -1.81 20.82 4.96
N SER A 223 -1.67 22.05 4.45
CA SER A 223 -2.41 23.22 4.95
C SER A 223 -3.88 23.27 4.50
N THR A 224 -4.27 22.46 3.51
CA THR A 224 -5.67 22.30 3.11
C THR A 224 -6.38 21.35 4.06
N ASP A 225 -6.55 21.75 5.33
CA ASP A 225 -7.11 20.89 6.37
C ASP A 225 -8.63 21.07 6.50
N HIS A 226 -9.36 20.08 5.97
CA HIS A 226 -10.79 19.86 6.20
C HIS A 226 -11.14 18.35 6.29
N GLY A 227 -10.24 17.50 6.79
CA GLY A 227 -10.51 16.06 6.98
C GLY A 227 -10.36 15.17 5.72
N VAL A 228 -9.91 15.73 4.58
CA VAL A 228 -9.54 14.96 3.38
C VAL A 228 -8.08 14.55 3.35
N VAL A 229 -7.23 15.19 4.16
CA VAL A 229 -5.83 14.84 4.34
C VAL A 229 -5.69 14.03 5.63
N GLY A 230 -5.05 12.86 5.57
CA GLY A 230 -4.83 12.03 6.77
C GLY A 230 -3.87 12.69 7.76
N THR A 231 -4.05 12.45 9.06
CA THR A 231 -3.22 13.10 10.11
C THR A 231 -1.83 12.48 10.28
N TYR A 232 -1.56 11.39 9.56
CA TYR A 232 -0.28 10.68 9.56
C TYR A 232 0.03 10.10 8.17
N ASP A 233 1.31 9.86 7.92
CA ASP A 233 1.84 9.37 6.64
C ASP A 233 2.41 7.94 6.73
N PHE A 234 2.08 7.22 7.80
CA PHE A 234 2.48 5.82 7.98
C PHE A 234 2.08 4.88 6.84
N PRO A 235 0.92 5.05 6.14
CA PRO A 235 0.58 4.21 4.99
C PRO A 235 1.67 4.16 3.91
N HIS A 236 2.48 5.22 3.78
CA HIS A 236 3.61 5.22 2.84
C HIS A 236 4.66 4.15 3.16
N LYS A 237 4.82 3.72 4.41
CA LYS A 237 5.90 2.82 4.86
C LYS A 237 5.94 1.51 4.06
N SER A 238 4.79 0.95 3.74
CA SER A 238 4.65 -0.35 3.08
C SER A 238 3.94 -0.27 1.73
N GLU A 239 3.55 0.92 1.27
CA GLU A 239 2.81 1.08 0.02
C GLU A 239 3.74 0.99 -1.20
N HIS A 240 3.39 0.13 -2.16
CA HIS A 240 4.19 -0.11 -3.37
C HIS A 240 3.85 0.87 -4.49
N ALA A 241 2.65 1.42 -4.50
CA ALA A 241 2.12 2.16 -5.66
C ALA A 241 3.03 3.29 -6.14
N LEU A 242 3.63 4.05 -5.21
CA LEU A 242 4.59 5.12 -5.52
C LEU A 242 6.01 4.58 -5.74
N GLU A 243 6.44 3.60 -4.94
CA GLU A 243 7.80 3.04 -5.00
C GLU A 243 8.10 2.46 -6.38
N PHE A 244 7.14 1.75 -6.97
CA PHE A 244 7.30 1.17 -8.30
C PHE A 244 7.43 2.23 -9.39
N GLN A 245 6.73 3.36 -9.29
CA GLN A 245 6.93 4.47 -10.23
C GLN A 245 8.30 5.12 -10.03
N LEU A 246 8.71 5.28 -8.77
CA LEU A 246 9.93 5.97 -8.41
C LEU A 246 11.17 5.29 -8.98
N ILE A 247 11.23 3.95 -9.01
CA ILE A 247 12.41 3.26 -9.58
C ILE A 247 12.60 3.59 -11.06
N PHE A 248 11.52 3.70 -11.84
CA PHE A 248 11.59 4.08 -13.24
C PHE A 248 11.95 5.56 -13.38
N LEU A 249 11.35 6.43 -12.57
CA LEU A 249 11.66 7.87 -12.56
C LEU A 249 13.13 8.13 -12.25
N GLN A 250 13.68 7.52 -11.20
CA GLN A 250 15.08 7.65 -10.84
C GLN A 250 15.99 7.11 -11.94
N HIS A 251 15.61 6.02 -12.59
CA HIS A 251 16.41 5.47 -13.68
C HIS A 251 16.41 6.38 -14.93
N VAL A 252 15.25 6.90 -15.35
CA VAL A 252 15.14 7.67 -16.61
C VAL A 252 15.45 9.16 -16.47
N LEU A 253 15.21 9.76 -15.30
CA LEU A 253 15.45 11.18 -15.03
C LEU A 253 16.71 11.41 -14.18
N GLY A 254 17.21 10.39 -13.48
CA GLY A 254 18.31 10.49 -12.52
C GLY A 254 17.82 10.84 -11.10
N PRO A 255 18.28 10.12 -10.06
CA PRO A 255 17.97 10.50 -8.68
C PRO A 255 18.62 11.86 -8.36
N GLY A 256 17.85 12.76 -7.74
CA GLY A 256 18.31 14.11 -7.37
C GLY A 256 18.17 15.19 -8.45
N ASN A 257 17.74 14.84 -9.68
CA ASN A 257 17.48 15.81 -10.74
C ASN A 257 16.08 16.44 -10.66
N PHE A 258 15.22 15.94 -9.78
CA PHE A 258 13.87 16.43 -9.54
C PHE A 258 13.51 16.29 -8.07
N GLU A 259 12.56 17.09 -7.62
CA GLU A 259 11.92 16.94 -6.31
C GLU A 259 10.56 16.22 -6.42
N LEU A 260 10.23 15.41 -5.43
CA LEU A 260 9.02 14.61 -5.40
C LEU A 260 7.91 15.31 -4.59
N VAL A 261 6.67 15.24 -5.08
CA VAL A 261 5.45 15.49 -4.30
C VAL A 261 4.67 14.17 -4.25
N PRO A 262 5.00 13.26 -3.31
CA PRO A 262 4.34 11.96 -3.18
C PRO A 262 2.98 12.10 -2.50
N ILE A 263 1.93 11.56 -3.12
CA ILE A 263 0.56 11.60 -2.62
C ILE A 263 -0.07 10.22 -2.76
N LEU A 264 -0.44 9.61 -1.64
CA LEU A 264 -1.32 8.44 -1.68
C LEU A 264 -2.78 8.88 -1.72
N SER A 265 -3.58 8.17 -2.52
CA SER A 265 -5.03 8.36 -2.66
C SER A 265 -5.76 7.11 -2.17
N GLY A 266 -6.45 7.25 -1.05
CA GLY A 266 -7.22 6.21 -0.37
C GLY A 266 -8.65 6.12 -0.88
N SER A 267 -9.45 5.38 -0.11
CA SER A 267 -10.82 5.09 -0.48
C SER A 267 -11.75 6.30 -0.31
N VAL A 268 -12.57 6.54 -1.33
CA VAL A 268 -13.65 7.54 -1.29
C VAL A 268 -14.96 6.95 -0.76
N HIS A 269 -14.92 5.72 -0.23
CA HIS A 269 -16.10 4.96 0.19
C HIS A 269 -17.01 5.71 1.17
N ALA A 270 -16.41 6.51 2.07
CA ALA A 270 -17.16 7.32 3.03
C ALA A 270 -18.17 8.29 2.36
N TRP A 271 -17.90 8.75 1.13
CA TRP A 271 -18.81 9.62 0.38
C TRP A 271 -19.60 8.91 -0.72
N LEU A 272 -19.37 7.62 -0.96
CA LEU A 272 -20.25 6.87 -1.86
C LEU A 272 -21.70 6.88 -1.35
N GLN A 273 -21.89 6.87 -0.02
CA GLN A 273 -23.22 6.93 0.59
C GLN A 273 -23.91 8.29 0.40
N SER A 274 -23.14 9.39 0.28
CA SER A 274 -23.72 10.72 0.09
C SER A 274 -24.16 10.98 -1.35
N HIS A 275 -23.89 10.07 -2.29
CA HIS A 275 -24.18 10.21 -3.73
C HIS A 275 -23.64 11.51 -4.36
N GLN A 276 -22.68 12.16 -3.70
CA GLN A 276 -22.01 13.34 -4.20
C GLN A 276 -20.86 12.93 -5.11
N ARG A 277 -20.62 13.69 -6.18
CA ARG A 277 -19.38 13.51 -6.94
C ARG A 277 -18.22 14.01 -6.08
N LEU A 278 -17.07 13.34 -6.15
CA LEU A 278 -15.90 13.74 -5.36
C LEU A 278 -15.51 15.21 -5.59
N GLY A 279 -15.57 15.67 -6.84
CA GLY A 279 -15.32 17.06 -7.19
C GLY A 279 -16.41 18.05 -6.76
N GLN A 280 -17.43 17.64 -6.00
CA GLN A 280 -18.43 18.50 -5.36
C GLN A 280 -18.27 18.55 -3.83
N VAL A 281 -17.37 17.74 -3.27
CA VAL A 281 -16.99 17.78 -1.87
C VAL A 281 -16.04 18.97 -1.71
N GLU A 282 -16.43 19.97 -0.92
CA GLU A 282 -15.73 21.25 -0.77
C GLU A 282 -14.28 21.04 -0.34
N GLU A 283 -14.08 20.11 0.58
CA GLU A 283 -12.79 19.74 1.14
C GLU A 283 -11.87 19.13 0.08
N VAL A 284 -12.42 18.29 -0.81
CA VAL A 284 -11.69 17.72 -1.94
C VAL A 284 -11.37 18.81 -2.97
N GLN A 285 -12.27 19.75 -3.22
CA GLN A 285 -12.01 20.86 -4.12
C GLN A 285 -10.84 21.72 -3.64
N SER A 286 -10.80 22.06 -2.35
CA SER A 286 -9.71 22.83 -1.74
C SER A 286 -8.35 22.15 -1.95
N PHE A 287 -8.27 20.84 -1.70
CA PHE A 287 -7.05 20.07 -1.96
C PHE A 287 -6.65 20.09 -3.44
N LEU A 288 -7.62 19.88 -4.34
CA LEU A 288 -7.37 19.88 -5.79
C LEU A 288 -6.98 21.26 -6.33
N GLU A 289 -7.44 22.34 -5.73
CA GLU A 289 -7.02 23.71 -6.06
C GLU A 289 -5.57 23.96 -5.67
N SER A 290 -5.17 23.60 -4.43
CA SER A 290 -3.77 23.66 -3.99
C SER A 290 -2.87 22.80 -4.88
N LEU A 291 -3.29 21.56 -5.21
CA LEU A 291 -2.57 20.69 -6.13
C LEU A 291 -2.45 21.30 -7.53
N ARG A 292 -3.50 21.98 -8.03
CA ARG A 292 -3.48 22.66 -9.32
C ARG A 292 -2.46 23.80 -9.32
N GLU A 293 -2.40 24.60 -8.27
CA GLU A 293 -1.41 25.68 -8.14
C GLU A 293 0.02 25.14 -8.16
N ILE A 294 0.27 24.04 -7.44
CA ILE A 294 1.56 23.33 -7.44
C ILE A 294 1.91 22.83 -8.85
N ILE A 295 0.96 22.22 -9.57
CA ILE A 295 1.20 21.70 -10.92
C ILE A 295 1.42 22.82 -11.94
N GLN A 296 0.79 23.98 -11.74
CA GLN A 296 0.80 25.12 -12.68
C GLN A 296 1.84 26.19 -12.33
N ALA A 297 2.68 25.97 -11.31
CA ALA A 297 3.73 26.90 -10.91
C ALA A 297 4.63 27.25 -12.10
N PRO A 298 4.71 28.54 -12.51
CA PRO A 298 5.30 28.94 -13.79
C PRO A 298 6.82 28.82 -13.84
N ASP A 299 7.47 28.72 -12.68
CA ASP A 299 8.91 28.61 -12.47
C ASP A 299 9.38 27.14 -12.37
N ARG A 300 8.48 26.17 -12.47
CA ARG A 300 8.76 24.74 -12.26
C ARG A 300 8.18 23.91 -13.40
N LYS A 301 9.03 23.17 -14.11
CA LYS A 301 8.59 22.15 -15.06
C LYS A 301 8.12 20.90 -14.31
N THR A 302 6.80 20.78 -14.16
CA THR A 302 6.17 19.71 -13.38
C THR A 302 5.67 18.55 -14.25
N LEU A 303 6.04 17.33 -13.90
CA LEU A 303 5.44 16.08 -14.37
C LEU A 303 4.44 15.56 -13.33
N VAL A 304 3.26 15.14 -13.77
CA VAL A 304 2.33 14.36 -12.94
C VAL A 304 2.44 12.90 -13.33
N VAL A 305 2.68 12.01 -12.37
CA VAL A 305 2.71 10.56 -12.55
C VAL A 305 1.60 9.95 -11.73
N ALA A 306 0.74 9.15 -12.36
CA ALA A 306 -0.28 8.37 -11.68
C ALA A 306 0.05 6.87 -11.81
N GLY A 307 0.41 6.25 -10.70
CA GLY A 307 0.53 4.80 -10.55
C GLY A 307 -0.84 4.20 -10.29
N VAL A 308 -1.55 3.75 -11.31
CA VAL A 308 -2.94 3.28 -11.23
C VAL A 308 -3.12 2.04 -12.11
N ASP A 309 -3.64 0.98 -11.51
CA ASP A 309 -4.13 -0.18 -12.24
C ASP A 309 -5.57 0.08 -12.71
N PHE A 310 -5.91 -0.48 -13.86
CA PHE A 310 -7.27 -0.43 -14.40
C PHE A 310 -8.14 -1.52 -13.76
N SER A 311 -9.13 -2.05 -14.49
CA SER A 311 -10.12 -2.95 -13.92
C SER A 311 -9.54 -4.26 -13.36
N HIS A 312 -9.92 -4.56 -12.12
CA HIS A 312 -9.65 -5.82 -11.42
C HIS A 312 -10.85 -6.76 -11.53
N VAL A 313 -10.83 -7.69 -12.51
CA VAL A 313 -12.00 -8.53 -12.85
C VAL A 313 -11.78 -10.03 -12.68
N GLY A 314 -12.87 -10.76 -12.41
CA GLY A 314 -12.88 -12.20 -12.24
C GLY A 314 -12.97 -12.68 -10.79
N LEU A 315 -12.96 -14.01 -10.60
CA LEU A 315 -13.21 -14.68 -9.32
C LEU A 315 -12.29 -14.22 -8.19
N ARG A 316 -11.03 -13.89 -8.49
CA ARG A 316 -10.06 -13.39 -7.50
C ARG A 316 -10.45 -12.03 -6.90
N PHE A 317 -11.25 -11.25 -7.64
CA PHE A 317 -11.72 -9.93 -7.24
C PHE A 317 -13.21 -9.94 -6.90
N SER A 318 -13.69 -11.07 -6.34
CA SER A 318 -15.06 -11.24 -5.83
C SER A 318 -16.18 -11.15 -6.88
N HIS A 319 -15.85 -11.29 -8.17
CA HIS A 319 -16.87 -11.47 -9.21
C HIS A 319 -17.37 -12.92 -9.25
N SER A 320 -18.62 -13.11 -9.70
CA SER A 320 -19.25 -14.44 -9.79
C SER A 320 -18.83 -15.24 -11.03
N VAL A 321 -18.09 -14.64 -11.96
CA VAL A 321 -17.66 -15.26 -13.22
C VAL A 321 -16.15 -15.09 -13.45
N PRO A 322 -15.51 -15.96 -14.26
CA PRO A 322 -14.12 -15.79 -14.66
C PRO A 322 -13.88 -14.49 -15.44
N ALA A 323 -12.67 -13.92 -15.30
CA ALA A 323 -12.26 -12.70 -16.00
C ALA A 323 -12.45 -12.78 -17.53
N THR A 324 -12.23 -13.97 -18.12
CA THR A 324 -12.37 -14.20 -19.57
C THR A 324 -13.76 -13.91 -20.12
N LEU A 325 -14.82 -14.03 -19.30
CA LEU A 325 -16.19 -13.71 -19.68
C LEU A 325 -16.53 -12.22 -19.52
N MET A 326 -15.67 -11.45 -18.84
CA MET A 326 -15.88 -10.03 -18.56
C MET A 326 -15.05 -9.13 -19.48
N LEU A 327 -14.03 -9.66 -20.18
CA LEU A 327 -13.02 -8.89 -20.89
C LEU A 327 -13.59 -7.87 -21.90
N GLU A 328 -14.64 -8.22 -22.63
CA GLU A 328 -15.23 -7.32 -23.63
C GLU A 328 -15.87 -6.10 -22.98
N GLU A 329 -16.69 -6.32 -21.95
CA GLU A 329 -17.31 -5.25 -21.16
C GLU A 329 -16.24 -4.42 -20.46
N THR A 330 -15.28 -5.04 -19.80
CA THR A 330 -14.19 -4.36 -19.09
C THR A 330 -13.42 -3.41 -19.99
N ARG A 331 -13.04 -3.86 -21.20
CA ARG A 331 -12.34 -3.03 -22.20
C ARG A 331 -13.15 -1.84 -22.72
N SER A 332 -14.47 -1.84 -22.53
CA SER A 332 -15.31 -0.70 -22.93
C SER A 332 -15.40 0.38 -21.84
N HIS A 333 -15.03 0.04 -20.61
CA HIS A 333 -15.09 0.92 -19.43
C HIS A 333 -13.74 1.55 -19.07
N ASP A 334 -12.63 0.84 -19.34
CA ASP A 334 -11.25 1.33 -19.22
C ASP A 334 -10.81 2.11 -20.48
#